data_AF-A0A536MFW4-F1
#
_entry.id   AF-A0A536MFW4-F1
#
_cell.length_a   1.000
_cell.length_b   1.000
_cell.length_c   1.000
_cell.angle_alpha   90.00
_cell.angle_beta   90.00
_cell.angle_gamma   90.00
#
_symmetry.space_group_name_H-M   'P 1'
#
loop_
_entity.id
_entity.type
_entity.pdbx_description
1 polymer ?
#
loop_
_entity_poly.entity_id
_entity_poly.type
_entity_poly.pdbx_seq_one_letter_code
_entity_poly.pdbx_strand_id
1 'polypeptide(L)'
;MSERGQRLARVAALVGVGLIALHNLVGWITFALNRAFEGDFAAYYAFTRIGLHAGFGRLYDVAAQRQEWHALGPLLWYPAVYPPPLAFVVAPVALLPFPVAYAIWNVLLGIA
;
A
#
# COMPACT_ATOMS: atom_id res chain seq x y z
N MET A 1 -21.53 38.79 8.40
CA MET A 1 -20.19 38.55 8.98
C MET A 1 -19.24 39.60 8.42
N SER A 2 -18.50 40.34 9.27
CA SER A 2 -17.61 41.42 8.81
C SER A 2 -16.45 40.87 7.96
N GLU A 3 -15.91 41.69 7.07
CA GLU A 3 -14.78 41.33 6.19
C GLU A 3 -13.54 40.87 6.99
N ARG A 4 -13.30 41.53 8.14
CA ARG A 4 -12.27 41.12 9.11
C ARG A 4 -12.55 39.73 9.68
N GLY A 5 -13.80 39.43 10.02
CA GLY A 5 -14.21 38.09 10.50
C GLY A 5 -14.00 37.01 9.44
N GLN A 6 -14.32 37.30 8.18
CA GLN A 6 -14.08 36.38 7.06
C GLN A 6 -12.59 36.13 6.82
N ARG A 7 -11.75 37.17 6.90
CA ARG A 7 -10.30 37.05 6.74
C ARG A 7 -9.68 36.21 7.86
N LEU A 8 -10.08 36.42 9.11
CA LEU A 8 -9.61 35.63 10.25
C LEU A 8 -10.02 34.16 10.13
N ALA A 9 -11.28 33.89 9.75
CA ALA A 9 -11.77 32.53 9.53
C ALA A 9 -10.98 31.81 8.42
N ARG A 10 -10.66 32.50 7.31
CA ARG A 10 -9.82 31.93 6.23
C ARG A 10 -8.41 31.61 6.70
N VAL A 11 -7.76 32.51 7.44
CA VAL A 11 -6.42 32.26 7.98
C VAL A 11 -6.43 31.07 8.93
N ALA A 12 -7.40 31.01 9.86
CA ALA A 12 -7.55 29.88 10.77
C ALA A 12 -7.76 28.56 10.02
N ALA A 13 -8.60 28.56 8.98
CA ALA A 13 -8.82 27.38 8.14
C ALA A 13 -7.54 26.94 7.41
N LEU A 14 -6.80 27.87 6.81
CA LEU A 14 -5.54 27.57 6.11
C LEU A 14 -4.48 27.01 7.07
N VAL A 15 -4.34 27.60 8.26
CA VAL A 15 -3.44 27.08 9.29
C VAL A 15 -3.86 25.68 9.71
N GLY A 16 -5.16 25.47 9.97
CA GLY A 16 -5.69 24.15 10.34
C GLY A 16 -5.41 23.08 9.29
N VAL A 17 -5.71 23.37 8.02
CA VAL A 17 -5.42 22.46 6.89
C VAL A 17 -3.92 22.22 6.75
N GLY A 18 -3.10 23.27 6.87
CA GLY A 18 -1.64 23.14 6.81
C GLY A 18 -1.06 22.24 7.90
N LEU A 19 -1.56 22.36 9.13
CA LEU A 19 -1.14 21.51 10.25
C LEU A 19 -1.57 20.05 10.03
N ILE A 20 -2.78 19.80 9.54
CA ILE A 20 -3.25 18.43 9.21
C ILE A 20 -2.40 17.84 8.08
N ALA A 21 -2.12 18.62 7.03
CA ALA A 21 -1.28 18.18 5.91
C ALA A 21 0.14 17.85 6.38
N LEU A 22 0.73 18.68 7.24
CA LEU A 22 2.05 18.42 7.81
C LEU A 22 2.05 17.16 8.68
N HIS A 23 1.04 16.98 9.53
CA HIS A 23 0.89 15.79 10.36
C HIS A 23 0.82 14.51 9.50
N ASN A 24 0.00 14.53 8.45
CA ASN A 24 -0.12 13.41 7.51
C ASN A 24 1.20 13.13 6.77
N LEU A 25 1.91 14.18 6.34
CA LEU A 25 3.20 14.04 5.67
C LEU A 25 4.25 13.40 6.59
N VAL A 26 4.34 13.86 7.84
CA VAL A 26 5.24 13.28 8.85
C VAL A 26 4.86 11.83 9.14
N GLY A 27 3.56 11.53 9.26
CA GLY A 27 3.06 10.17 9.45
C GLY A 27 3.45 9.26 8.28
N TRP A 28 3.27 9.72 7.04
CA TRP A 28 3.64 8.97 5.84
C TRP A 28 5.14 8.70 5.75
N ILE A 29 5.99 9.72 5.98
CA ILE A 29 7.45 9.55 6.01
C ILE A 29 7.85 8.55 7.10
N THR A 30 7.28 8.69 8.30
CA THR A 30 7.58 7.80 9.43
C THR A 30 7.19 6.35 9.11
N PHE A 31 6.03 6.14 8.46
CA PHE A 31 5.60 4.84 8.00
C PHE A 31 6.56 4.27 6.94
N ALA A 32 6.92 5.04 5.92
CA ALA A 32 7.82 4.63 4.87
C ALA A 32 9.21 4.20 5.39
N LEU A 33 9.73 4.91 6.40
CA LEU A 33 11.04 4.61 6.98
C LEU A 33 11.04 3.41 7.94
N ASN A 34 9.97 3.20 8.71
CA ASN A 34 9.94 2.18 9.77
C ASN A 34 9.22 0.88 9.37
N ARG A 35 8.38 0.95 8.34
CA ARG A 35 7.53 -0.17 7.87
C ARG A 35 7.70 -0.38 6.38
N ALA A 36 8.95 -0.24 5.90
CA ALA A 36 9.33 -0.66 4.58
C ALA A 36 8.82 -2.10 4.37
N PHE A 37 8.19 -2.36 3.23
CA PHE A 37 7.50 -3.61 2.87
C PHE A 37 6.06 -3.81 3.36
N GLU A 38 5.49 -2.96 4.22
CA GLU A 38 4.08 -3.07 4.63
C GLU A 38 3.10 -2.29 3.73
N GLY A 39 3.57 -1.85 2.57
CA GLY A 39 2.74 -1.18 1.57
C GLY A 39 1.89 -2.14 0.75
N ASP A 40 0.99 -1.58 -0.05
CA ASP A 40 0.02 -2.34 -0.86
C ASP A 40 0.64 -3.41 -1.75
N PHE A 41 1.88 -3.21 -2.21
CA PHE A 41 2.58 -4.19 -3.03
C PHE A 41 2.78 -5.54 -2.34
N ALA A 42 2.97 -5.59 -1.01
CA ALA A 42 3.04 -6.86 -0.29
C ALA A 42 1.74 -7.65 -0.42
N ALA A 43 0.60 -6.95 -0.42
CA ALA A 43 -0.71 -7.57 -0.61
C ALA A 43 -0.88 -8.08 -2.03
N TYR A 44 -0.45 -7.29 -3.02
CA TYR A 44 -0.48 -7.67 -4.42
C TYR A 44 0.39 -8.89 -4.69
N TYR A 45 1.60 -8.89 -4.14
CA TYR A 45 2.56 -9.97 -4.26
C TYR A 45 1.99 -11.25 -3.62
N ALA A 46 1.58 -11.21 -2.35
CA ALA A 46 1.02 -12.37 -1.66
C ALA A 46 -0.24 -12.91 -2.38
N PHE A 47 -1.15 -12.02 -2.79
CA PHE A 47 -2.35 -12.39 -3.55
C PHE A 47 -1.99 -13.11 -4.85
N THR A 48 -0.98 -12.62 -5.57
CA THR A 48 -0.52 -13.21 -6.82
C THR A 48 0.18 -14.55 -6.63
N ARG A 49 0.96 -14.72 -5.56
CA ARG A 49 1.64 -15.99 -5.23
C ARG A 49 0.66 -17.14 -5.04
N ILE A 50 -0.54 -16.87 -4.51
CA ILE A 50 -1.62 -17.86 -4.45
C ILE A 50 -1.97 -18.36 -5.85
N GLY A 51 -2.12 -17.45 -6.82
CA GLY A 51 -2.40 -17.79 -8.22
C GLY A 51 -1.29 -18.65 -8.84
N LEU A 52 -0.03 -18.32 -8.54
CA LEU A 52 1.14 -19.02 -9.06
C LEU A 52 1.36 -20.40 -8.42
N HIS A 53 1.03 -20.59 -7.14
CA HIS A 53 1.25 -21.85 -6.41
C HIS A 53 0.03 -22.78 -6.37
N ALA A 54 -1.16 -22.21 -6.20
CA ALA A 54 -2.40 -22.95 -5.96
C ALA A 54 -3.44 -22.74 -7.08
N GLY A 55 -3.11 -21.93 -8.09
CA GLY A 55 -3.98 -21.60 -9.22
C GLY A 55 -4.84 -20.35 -8.99
N PHE A 56 -5.09 -19.59 -10.05
CA PHE A 56 -5.84 -18.34 -10.00
C PHE A 56 -7.31 -18.48 -9.55
N GLY A 57 -7.87 -19.70 -9.52
CA GLY A 57 -9.18 -19.98 -8.93
C GLY A 57 -9.21 -19.91 -7.39
N ARG A 58 -8.04 -19.85 -6.73
CA ARG A 58 -7.89 -19.89 -5.26
C ARG A 58 -7.54 -18.54 -4.63
N LEU A 59 -7.51 -17.46 -5.40
CA LEU A 59 -7.08 -16.13 -4.96
C LEU A 59 -7.78 -15.62 -3.68
N TYR A 60 -9.04 -16.02 -3.47
CA TYR A 60 -9.85 -15.60 -2.32
C TYR A 60 -9.91 -16.63 -1.18
N ASP A 61 -9.08 -17.67 -1.24
CA ASP A 61 -8.87 -18.56 -0.10
C ASP A 61 -8.12 -17.80 1.00
N VAL A 62 -8.84 -17.44 2.06
CA VAL A 62 -8.31 -16.63 3.16
C VAL A 62 -7.17 -17.33 3.89
N ALA A 63 -7.18 -18.66 3.97
CA ALA A 63 -6.08 -19.41 4.60
C ALA A 63 -4.82 -19.33 3.73
N ALA A 64 -4.95 -19.47 2.41
CA ALA A 64 -3.84 -19.31 1.48
C ALA A 64 -3.29 -17.87 1.48
N GLN A 65 -4.16 -16.85 1.51
CA GLN A 65 -3.74 -15.45 1.64
C GLN A 65 -2.92 -15.20 2.90
N ARG A 66 -3.38 -15.72 4.04
CA ARG A 66 -2.68 -15.58 5.31
C ARG A 66 -1.32 -16.29 5.29
N GLN A 67 -1.26 -17.49 4.69
CA GLN A 67 -0.02 -18.25 4.55
C GLN A 67 1.02 -17.49 3.72
N GLU A 68 0.64 -17.03 2.52
CA GLU A 68 1.56 -16.28 1.64
C GLU A 68 2.00 -14.96 2.28
N TRP A 69 1.11 -14.27 3.01
CA TRP A 69 1.46 -13.04 3.72
C TRP A 69 2.44 -13.28 4.86
N HIS A 70 2.23 -14.29 5.70
CA HIS A 70 3.15 -14.61 6.79
C HIS A 70 4.55 -15.00 6.30
N ALA A 71 4.66 -15.53 5.08
CA ALA A 71 5.95 -15.80 4.46
C ALA A 71 6.75 -14.53 4.14
N LEU A 72 6.11 -13.36 4.10
CA LEU A 72 6.77 -12.06 3.90
C LEU A 72 7.36 -11.48 5.20
N GLY A 73 6.99 -12.02 6.36
CA GLY A 73 7.46 -11.58 7.67
C GLY A 73 6.33 -11.20 8.64
N PRO A 74 6.66 -10.59 9.78
CA PRO A 74 5.70 -10.19 10.81
C PRO A 74 4.96 -8.89 10.44
N LEU A 75 4.44 -8.82 9.21
CA LEU A 75 3.73 -7.66 8.67
C LEU A 75 2.26 -7.68 9.11
N LEU A 76 1.64 -6.51 9.24
CA LEU A 76 0.23 -6.40 9.64
C LEU A 76 -0.69 -6.93 8.52
N TRP A 77 -1.33 -8.07 8.79
CA TRP A 77 -2.12 -8.77 7.79
C TRP A 77 -3.52 -8.20 7.61
N TYR A 78 -3.94 -8.11 6.35
CA TYR A 78 -5.30 -7.82 5.93
C TYR A 78 -5.70 -8.74 4.76
N PRO A 79 -6.97 -9.16 4.67
CA PRO A 79 -7.43 -9.96 3.54
C PRO A 79 -7.40 -9.13 2.25
N ALA A 80 -6.86 -9.73 1.18
CA ALA A 80 -6.78 -9.10 -0.13
C ALA A 80 -8.13 -9.24 -0.85
N VAL A 81 -8.72 -8.09 -1.19
CA VAL A 81 -10.04 -7.97 -1.87
C VAL A 81 -9.90 -7.36 -3.26
N TYR A 82 -8.80 -7.65 -3.94
CA TYR A 82 -8.52 -7.11 -5.27
C TYR A 82 -9.21 -7.90 -6.38
N PRO A 83 -9.51 -7.28 -7.53
CA PRO A 83 -9.99 -7.99 -8.72
C PRO A 83 -8.94 -9.01 -9.23
N PRO A 84 -9.36 -10.16 -9.80
CA PRO A 84 -8.43 -11.17 -10.32
C PRO A 84 -7.40 -10.65 -11.34
N PRO A 85 -7.74 -9.69 -12.24
CA PRO A 85 -6.78 -9.15 -13.19
C PRO A 85 -5.50 -8.58 -12.57
N LEU A 86 -5.55 -8.08 -11.34
CA LEU A 86 -4.36 -7.58 -10.65
C LEU A 86 -3.29 -8.68 -10.53
N ALA A 87 -3.71 -9.92 -10.24
CA ALA A 87 -2.78 -11.03 -10.10
C ALA A 87 -2.05 -11.33 -11.42
N PHE A 88 -2.69 -11.14 -12.58
CA PHE A 88 -2.02 -11.32 -13.87
C PHE A 88 -1.00 -10.21 -14.16
N VAL A 89 -1.30 -8.97 -13.77
CA VAL A 89 -0.37 -7.83 -13.93
C VAL A 89 0.88 -8.02 -13.07
N VAL A 90 0.70 -8.52 -11.85
CA VAL A 90 1.77 -8.67 -10.87
C VAL A 90 2.53 -9.99 -11.05
N ALA A 91 1.94 -10.99 -11.74
CA ALA A 91 2.53 -12.31 -11.94
C ALA A 91 3.98 -12.30 -12.46
N PRO A 92 4.36 -11.50 -13.48
CA PRO A 92 5.73 -11.50 -13.99
C PRO A 92 6.78 -11.15 -12.92
N VAL A 93 6.46 -10.18 -12.05
CA VAL A 93 7.38 -9.75 -10.97
C VAL A 93 7.25 -10.62 -9.72
N ALA A 94 6.09 -11.25 -9.48
CA ALA A 94 5.86 -12.16 -8.35
C ALA A 94 6.53 -13.55 -8.48
N LEU A 95 7.17 -13.81 -9.63
CA LEU A 95 8.08 -14.95 -9.80
C LEU A 95 9.44 -14.72 -9.11
N LEU A 96 9.80 -13.46 -8.85
CA LEU A 96 11.05 -13.08 -8.20
C LEU A 96 10.91 -13.07 -6.68
N PRO A 97 12.02 -13.20 -5.91
CA PRO A 97 11.99 -12.99 -4.47
C PRO A 97 11.41 -11.63 -4.11
N PHE A 98 10.62 -11.59 -3.03
CA PHE A 98 9.86 -10.40 -2.63
C PHE A 98 10.66 -9.08 -2.58
N PRO A 99 11.88 -9.01 -1.99
CA PRO A 99 12.66 -7.77 -2.00
C PRO A 99 13.01 -7.26 -3.40
N VAL A 100 13.27 -8.18 -4.34
CA VAL A 100 13.59 -7.84 -5.74
C VAL A 100 12.33 -7.35 -6.45
N ALA A 101 11.21 -8.06 -6.28
CA ALA A 101 9.92 -7.66 -6.85
C ALA A 101 9.47 -6.28 -6.33
N TYR A 102 9.66 -6.03 -5.02
CA TYR A 102 9.35 -4.75 -4.39
C TYR A 102 10.21 -3.60 -4.93
N ALA A 103 11.52 -3.83 -5.11
CA ALA A 103 12.41 -2.83 -5.69
C ALA A 103 11.99 -2.48 -7.13
N ILE A 104 11.71 -3.49 -7.97
CA ILE A 104 11.24 -3.30 -9.35
C ILE A 104 9.93 -2.50 -9.36
N TRP A 105 8.97 -2.87 -8.51
CA TRP A 105 7.68 -2.17 -8.43
C TRP A 105 7.83 -0.68 -8.09
N ASN A 106 8.67 -0.35 -7.10
CA ASN A 106 8.90 1.05 -6.73
C ASN A 106 9.65 1.84 -7.81
N VAL A 107 10.58 1.21 -8.53
CA VAL A 107 11.25 1.85 -9.67
C VAL A 107 10.23 2.16 -10.78
N LEU A 108 9.32 1.24 -11.08
CA LEU A 108 8.26 1.47 -12.07
C LEU A 108 7.35 2.63 -11.68
N LEU A 109 6.96 2.73 -10.40
CA LEU A 109 6.13 3.84 -9.90
C LEU A 109 6.88 5.16 -9.85
N GLY A 110 8.18 5.16 -9.56
CA GLY A 110 8.99 6.38 -9.48
C GLY A 110 9.36 6.99 -10.83
N ILE A 111 9.21 6.24 -11.93
CA ILE A 111 9.46 6.68 -13.31
C ILE A 111 8.15 7.05 -14.05
N ALA A 112 7.00 6.64 -13.51
CA ALA A 112 5.66 6.96 -14.02
C ALA A 112 5.18 8.36 -13.58
#